data_AF-W5NJ65-F1
#
_entry.id   AF-W5NJ65-F1
#
_cell.length_a   1.000
_cell.length_b   1.000
_cell.length_c   1.000
_cell.angle_alpha   90.00
_cell.angle_beta   90.00
_cell.angle_gamma   90.00
#
_symmetry.space_group_name_H-M   'P 1'
#
loop_
_entity.id
_entity.type
_entity.pdbx_description
1 polymer ?
#
loop_
_entity_poly.entity_id
_entity_poly.type
_entity_poly.pdbx_seq_one_letter_code
_entity_poly.pdbx_strand_id
1 'polypeptide(L)'
;MGKGARRVFLVGIIVLLFPICAVPGNSQTVYKVCSRCEGDLRNGTAVGDLCRSNSSLEREGRCCLQKQALPSPIIGLDLWNCSLTQVEDLHEASAAVIIALPSNLECPGGNTSWEHVELIGETVMCEGQKNACNGTEAWFCPENSLCKP
;
A
#
# COMPACT_ATOMS: atom_id res chain seq x y z
N MET A 1 11.57 -55.34 -49.94
CA MET A 1 10.76 -54.22 -49.39
C MET A 1 9.70 -54.81 -48.47
N GLY A 2 9.42 -54.36 -47.24
CA GLY A 2 9.97 -53.32 -46.40
C GLY A 2 9.61 -53.63 -44.93
N LYS A 3 10.43 -53.14 -44.00
CA LYS A 3 10.27 -53.32 -42.55
C LYS A 3 9.42 -52.17 -42.00
N GLY A 4 8.28 -52.48 -41.35
CA GLY A 4 7.45 -51.50 -40.65
C GLY A 4 7.84 -51.42 -39.18
N ALA A 5 8.57 -50.38 -38.80
CA ALA A 5 9.05 -50.14 -37.43
C ALA A 5 7.91 -49.69 -36.50
N ARG A 6 7.75 -50.37 -35.36
CA ARG A 6 6.92 -49.94 -34.24
C ARG A 6 7.53 -48.65 -33.64
N ARG A 7 6.81 -47.53 -33.73
CA ARG A 7 7.20 -46.28 -33.07
C ARG A 7 6.75 -46.32 -31.60
N VAL A 8 7.69 -46.57 -30.70
CA VAL A 8 7.54 -46.25 -29.28
C VAL A 8 7.55 -44.72 -29.17
N PHE A 9 6.41 -44.11 -28.85
CA PHE A 9 6.37 -42.68 -28.52
C PHE A 9 6.87 -42.52 -27.09
N LEU A 10 8.16 -42.19 -26.97
CA LEU A 10 8.72 -41.65 -25.74
C LEU A 10 7.89 -40.39 -25.42
N VAL A 11 7.15 -40.38 -24.31
CA VAL A 11 6.49 -39.17 -23.80
C VAL A 11 7.61 -38.25 -23.34
N GLY A 12 8.13 -37.46 -24.29
CA GLY A 12 9.07 -36.38 -24.00
C GLY A 12 8.33 -35.35 -23.16
N ILE A 13 8.74 -35.20 -21.91
CA ILE A 13 8.38 -34.05 -21.08
C ILE A 13 8.99 -32.84 -21.79
N ILE A 14 8.23 -32.20 -22.65
CA ILE A 14 8.54 -30.86 -23.15
C ILE A 14 8.24 -29.94 -21.96
N VAL A 15 9.24 -29.73 -21.11
CA VAL A 15 9.24 -28.56 -20.23
C VAL A 15 9.33 -27.37 -21.16
N LEU A 16 8.17 -26.82 -21.51
CA LEU A 16 8.11 -25.52 -22.17
C LEU A 16 8.82 -24.56 -21.21
N LEU A 17 10.04 -24.18 -21.56
CA LEU A 17 10.73 -23.02 -21.01
C LEU A 17 9.94 -21.79 -21.44
N PHE A 18 8.71 -21.68 -20.95
CA PHE A 18 8.06 -20.39 -20.85
C PHE A 18 8.97 -19.59 -19.94
N PRO A 19 9.57 -18.48 -20.40
CA PRO A 19 10.07 -17.51 -19.46
C PRO A 19 8.85 -17.15 -18.63
N ILE A 20 8.84 -17.60 -17.37
CA ILE A 20 7.89 -17.11 -16.40
C ILE A 20 8.23 -15.63 -16.36
N CYS A 21 7.45 -14.81 -17.07
CA CYS A 21 7.47 -13.38 -16.88
C CYS A 21 6.95 -13.16 -15.46
N ALA A 22 7.83 -13.36 -14.48
CA ALA A 22 7.66 -12.78 -13.17
C ALA A 22 7.77 -11.28 -13.42
N VAL A 23 6.63 -10.65 -13.72
CA VAL A 23 6.50 -9.20 -13.56
C VAL A 23 6.85 -8.97 -12.10
N PRO A 24 7.93 -8.24 -11.77
CA PRO A 24 8.19 -7.87 -10.39
C PRO A 24 6.99 -7.03 -9.95
N GLY A 25 6.08 -7.63 -9.18
CA GLY A 25 5.05 -6.88 -8.50
C GLY A 25 5.75 -5.82 -7.65
N ASN A 26 5.22 -4.61 -7.64
CA ASN A 26 5.74 -3.45 -6.91
C ASN A 26 5.72 -3.64 -5.36
N SER A 27 5.65 -4.88 -4.86
CA SER A 27 5.62 -5.24 -3.44
C SER A 27 6.82 -4.71 -2.65
N GLN A 28 7.94 -4.41 -3.29
CA GLN A 28 9.12 -3.86 -2.60
C GLN A 28 8.90 -2.43 -2.08
N THR A 29 8.15 -1.60 -2.78
CA THR A 29 7.96 -0.19 -2.38
C THR A 29 6.93 -0.07 -1.25
N VAL A 30 5.84 -0.84 -1.32
CA VAL A 30 4.85 -0.97 -0.23
C VAL A 30 5.55 -1.44 1.06
N TYR A 31 6.39 -2.48 0.95
CA TYR A 31 7.17 -2.97 2.10
C TYR A 31 8.09 -1.89 2.70
N LYS A 32 8.70 -1.04 1.87
CA LYS A 32 9.56 0.07 2.32
C LYS A 32 8.79 1.11 3.14
N VAL A 33 7.53 1.39 2.80
CA VAL A 33 6.67 2.29 3.58
C VAL A 33 6.25 1.63 4.89
N CYS A 34 5.82 0.37 4.84
CA CYS A 34 5.36 -0.37 6.01
C CYS A 34 6.46 -0.68 7.04
N SER A 35 7.71 -0.68 6.58
CA SER A 35 8.92 -0.85 7.39
C SER A 35 9.75 0.44 7.49
N ARG A 36 9.15 1.62 7.28
CA ARG A 36 9.86 2.92 7.35
C ARG A 36 10.59 3.13 8.68
N CYS A 37 10.01 2.63 9.77
CA CYS A 37 10.56 2.64 11.11
C CYS A 37 10.23 1.32 11.82
N GLU A 38 11.01 0.98 12.85
CA GLU A 38 10.87 -0.28 13.58
C GLU A 38 9.57 -0.37 14.39
N GLY A 39 9.03 -1.59 14.47
CA GLY A 39 7.89 -1.99 15.31
C GLY A 39 6.57 -2.14 14.55
N ASP A 40 5.58 -2.72 15.21
CA ASP A 40 4.30 -3.10 14.60
C ASP A 40 3.17 -2.09 14.84
N LEU A 41 2.10 -2.22 14.05
CA LEU A 41 0.86 -1.49 14.23
C LEU A 41 0.27 -1.74 15.63
N ARG A 42 0.02 -0.66 16.37
CA ARG A 42 -0.43 -0.70 17.76
C ARG A 42 -1.90 -1.06 17.87
N ASN A 43 -2.29 -1.57 19.04
CA ASN A 43 -3.69 -1.81 19.39
C ASN A 43 -4.28 -0.57 20.08
N GLY A 44 -5.58 -0.29 19.89
CA GLY A 44 -6.23 0.86 20.51
C GLY A 44 -5.85 2.20 19.89
N THR A 45 -5.15 2.19 18.75
CA THR A 45 -5.00 3.36 17.87
C THR A 45 -6.05 3.27 16.79
N ALA A 46 -6.49 4.41 16.24
CA ALA A 46 -7.52 4.41 15.20
C ALA A 46 -7.11 3.56 13.98
N VAL A 47 -5.84 3.62 13.56
CA VAL A 47 -5.28 2.77 12.48
C VAL A 47 -5.32 1.28 12.87
N GLY A 48 -4.93 0.95 14.10
CA GLY A 48 -4.92 -0.42 14.61
C GLY A 48 -6.32 -1.02 14.76
N ASP A 49 -7.26 -0.22 15.23
CA ASP A 49 -8.65 -0.60 15.44
C ASP A 49 -9.39 -0.75 14.09
N LEU A 50 -9.10 0.11 13.11
CA LEU A 50 -9.53 -0.08 11.72
C LEU A 50 -9.05 -1.45 11.19
N CYS A 51 -7.77 -1.75 11.37
CA CYS A 51 -7.22 -3.01 10.86
C CYS A 51 -7.76 -4.24 11.57
N ARG A 52 -8.04 -4.12 12.87
CA ARG A 52 -8.58 -5.20 13.69
C ARG A 52 -10.06 -5.46 13.40
N SER A 53 -10.84 -4.40 13.19
CA SER A 53 -12.29 -4.48 13.04
C SER A 53 -12.71 -5.04 11.68
N ASN A 54 -11.84 -4.94 10.66
CA ASN A 54 -12.14 -5.38 9.32
C ASN A 54 -11.35 -6.64 8.94
N SER A 55 -12.05 -7.78 8.79
CA SER A 55 -11.43 -9.06 8.44
C SER A 55 -10.78 -9.08 7.05
N SER A 56 -11.15 -8.15 6.17
CA SER A 56 -10.56 -7.98 4.84
C SER A 56 -9.24 -7.21 4.86
N LEU A 57 -8.80 -6.73 6.02
CA LEU A 57 -7.52 -6.05 6.19
C LEU A 57 -6.51 -6.94 6.94
N GLU A 58 -5.24 -6.69 6.69
CA GLU A 58 -4.10 -7.40 7.29
C GLU A 58 -3.05 -6.40 7.78
N ARG A 59 -2.36 -6.75 8.86
CA ARG A 59 -1.27 -5.94 9.38
C ARG A 59 0.04 -6.38 8.76
N GLU A 60 0.82 -5.44 8.28
CA GLU A 60 2.18 -5.65 7.78
C GLU A 60 3.05 -4.52 8.33
N GLY A 61 3.93 -4.81 9.30
CA GLY A 61 4.68 -3.80 10.04
C GLY A 61 3.76 -2.71 10.61
N ARG A 62 3.98 -1.47 10.17
CA ARG A 62 3.20 -0.27 10.53
C ARG A 62 1.97 -0.02 9.63
N CYS A 63 1.75 -0.84 8.63
CA CYS A 63 0.64 -0.70 7.69
C CYS A 63 -0.55 -1.58 8.07
N CYS A 64 -1.72 -1.07 7.70
CA CYS A 64 -2.91 -1.87 7.51
C CYS A 64 -3.18 -2.00 5.99
N LEU A 65 -3.03 -3.20 5.46
CA LEU A 65 -3.14 -3.52 4.04
C LEU A 65 -4.47 -4.18 3.71
N GLN A 66 -4.96 -3.95 2.50
CA GLN A 66 -6.12 -4.65 1.96
C GLN A 66 -5.73 -6.06 1.49
N LYS A 67 -6.41 -7.09 2.00
CA LYS A 67 -6.21 -8.48 1.58
C LYS A 67 -6.66 -8.70 0.14
N GLN A 68 -6.02 -9.67 -0.50
CA GLN A 68 -6.40 -10.21 -1.82
C GLN A 68 -6.41 -9.16 -2.95
N ALA A 69 -5.70 -8.03 -2.77
CA ALA A 69 -5.42 -7.05 -3.80
C ALA A 69 -3.92 -7.09 -4.16
N LEU A 70 -3.59 -6.94 -5.45
CA LEU A 70 -2.20 -6.92 -5.93
C LEU A 70 -1.97 -5.71 -6.86
N PRO A 71 -1.07 -4.76 -6.51
CA PRO A 71 -0.41 -4.63 -5.20
C PRO A 71 -1.45 -4.40 -4.09
N SER A 72 -1.15 -4.79 -2.85
CA SER A 72 -2.06 -4.63 -1.71
C SER A 72 -2.06 -3.16 -1.25
N PRO A 73 -3.16 -2.38 -1.46
CA PRO A 73 -3.20 -0.99 -1.05
C PRO A 73 -3.02 -0.83 0.46
N ILE A 74 -2.28 0.21 0.85
CA ILE A 74 -2.19 0.66 2.25
C ILE A 74 -3.46 1.43 2.57
N ILE A 75 -4.32 0.87 3.43
CA ILE A 75 -5.57 1.48 3.88
C ILE A 75 -5.33 2.34 5.12
N GLY A 76 -4.38 1.95 5.97
CA GLY A 76 -3.99 2.73 7.13
C GLY A 76 -2.49 2.67 7.38
N LEU A 77 -1.92 3.75 7.90
CA LEU A 77 -0.48 3.85 8.16
C LEU A 77 -0.21 4.50 9.52
N ASP A 78 0.60 3.85 10.35
CA ASP A 78 0.98 4.36 11.67
C ASP A 78 2.48 4.66 11.75
N LEU A 79 2.85 5.94 11.60
CA LEU A 79 4.22 6.42 11.78
C LEU A 79 4.39 7.14 13.13
N TRP A 80 3.49 6.94 14.08
CA TRP A 80 3.65 7.49 15.41
C TRP A 80 4.94 6.98 16.06
N ASN A 81 5.58 7.87 16.82
CA ASN A 81 6.85 7.63 17.49
C ASN A 81 7.98 7.17 16.53
N CYS A 82 7.90 7.58 15.27
CA CYS A 82 9.02 7.51 14.36
C CYS A 82 9.74 8.87 14.41
N SER A 83 11.07 8.87 14.57
CA SER A 83 11.89 10.10 14.64
C SER A 83 12.02 10.78 13.27
N LEU A 84 10.89 10.99 12.61
CA LEU A 84 10.78 11.56 11.27
C LEU A 84 10.80 13.08 11.35
N THR A 85 11.62 13.70 10.51
CA THR A 85 11.70 15.15 10.35
C THR A 85 10.89 15.65 9.16
N GLN A 86 10.55 14.76 8.23
CA GLN A 86 9.73 15.03 7.05
C GLN A 86 8.97 13.77 6.62
N VAL A 87 7.85 13.97 5.94
CA VAL A 87 7.02 12.89 5.37
C VAL A 87 7.02 13.04 3.85
N GLU A 88 8.12 12.63 3.23
CA GLU A 88 8.25 12.56 1.77
C GLU A 88 8.12 11.10 1.31
N ASP A 89 7.83 10.89 0.03
CA ASP A 89 7.74 9.55 -0.59
C ASP A 89 6.65 8.63 0.01
N LEU A 90 5.47 9.15 0.33
CA LEU A 90 4.31 8.34 0.72
C LEU A 90 3.35 8.01 -0.44
N HIS A 91 3.82 8.06 -1.69
CA HIS A 91 2.98 7.78 -2.86
C HIS A 91 2.25 6.42 -2.79
N GLU A 92 2.92 5.39 -2.27
CA GLU A 92 2.33 4.04 -2.08
C GLU A 92 1.22 4.01 -1.01
N ALA A 93 1.22 5.00 -0.11
CA ALA A 93 0.18 5.19 0.90
C ALA A 93 -0.93 6.16 0.43
N SER A 94 -0.99 6.49 -0.86
CA SER A 94 -2.04 7.34 -1.41
C SER A 94 -3.45 6.80 -1.12
N ALA A 95 -3.64 5.47 -1.10
CA ALA A 95 -4.93 4.86 -0.76
C ALA A 95 -5.30 4.91 0.74
N ALA A 96 -4.43 5.44 1.60
CA ALA A 96 -4.65 5.42 3.04
C ALA A 96 -5.79 6.36 3.41
N VAL A 97 -6.81 5.81 4.07
CA VAL A 97 -7.92 6.59 4.62
C VAL A 97 -7.59 7.18 5.98
N ILE A 98 -6.57 6.64 6.65
CA ILE A 98 -6.11 7.11 7.95
C ILE A 98 -4.58 7.03 8.06
N ILE A 99 -3.96 8.12 8.51
CA ILE A 99 -2.51 8.19 8.77
C ILE A 99 -2.28 8.80 10.16
N ALA A 100 -1.46 8.13 10.98
CA ALA A 100 -0.98 8.67 12.25
C ALA A 100 0.49 9.10 12.10
N LEU A 101 0.78 10.36 12.45
CA LEU A 101 2.10 10.97 12.35
C LEU A 101 2.55 11.54 13.71
N PRO A 102 3.86 11.75 13.93
CA PRO A 102 4.36 12.57 15.02
C PRO A 102 3.79 14.00 14.97
N SER A 103 3.58 14.63 16.12
CA SER A 103 2.95 15.96 16.24
C SER A 103 3.72 17.12 15.61
N ASN A 104 5.00 16.93 15.29
CA ASN A 104 5.83 17.92 14.60
C ASN A 104 5.68 17.89 13.07
N LEU A 105 4.83 17.02 12.52
CA LEU A 105 4.61 16.84 11.08
C LEU A 105 3.17 17.20 10.69
N GLU A 106 3.01 17.69 9.47
CA GLU A 106 1.71 17.92 8.87
C GLU A 106 1.25 16.68 8.07
N CYS A 107 -0.06 16.57 7.85
CA CYS A 107 -0.62 15.53 7.02
C CYS A 107 -0.06 15.61 5.58
N PRO A 108 0.12 14.47 4.87
CA PRO A 108 0.60 14.49 3.49
C PRO A 108 -0.33 15.31 2.60
N GLY A 109 0.24 16.19 1.78
CA GLY A 109 -0.53 17.16 0.98
C GLY A 109 -1.12 18.33 1.78
N GLY A 110 -0.76 18.47 3.06
CA GLY A 110 -1.24 19.53 3.95
C GLY A 110 -2.58 19.19 4.62
N ASN A 111 -2.85 19.82 5.78
CA ASN A 111 -4.03 19.51 6.59
C ASN A 111 -5.37 19.76 5.88
N THR A 112 -5.42 20.67 4.90
CA THR A 112 -6.64 20.96 4.12
C THR A 112 -7.01 19.84 3.16
N SER A 113 -6.06 18.96 2.80
CA SER A 113 -6.25 17.80 1.94
C SER A 113 -6.97 16.63 2.62
N TRP A 114 -7.32 16.78 3.89
CA TRP A 114 -7.99 15.76 4.71
C TRP A 114 -9.33 16.30 5.24
N GLU A 115 -10.31 15.41 5.42
CA GLU A 115 -11.62 15.72 5.98
C GLU A 115 -11.51 16.05 7.47
N HIS A 116 -10.76 15.26 8.21
CA HIS A 116 -10.53 15.44 9.64
C HIS A 116 -9.04 15.36 9.95
N VAL A 117 -8.55 16.37 10.69
CA VAL A 117 -7.18 16.38 11.22
C VAL A 117 -7.27 16.71 12.70
N GLU A 118 -6.71 15.84 13.53
CA GLU A 118 -6.79 15.96 14.99
C GLU A 118 -5.44 15.71 15.66
N LEU A 119 -5.08 16.54 16.62
CA LEU A 119 -3.91 16.34 17.47
C LEU A 119 -4.32 15.60 18.75
N ILE A 120 -3.92 14.35 18.87
CA ILE A 120 -4.20 13.49 20.03
C ILE A 120 -2.88 13.20 20.75
N GLY A 121 -2.61 13.96 21.82
CA GLY A 121 -1.32 13.88 22.52
C GLY A 121 -0.18 14.33 21.62
N GLU A 122 0.77 13.42 21.35
CA GLU A 122 1.92 13.65 20.46
C GLU A 122 1.71 13.05 19.05
N THR A 123 0.47 12.76 18.69
CA THR A 123 0.09 12.19 17.39
C THR A 123 -0.80 13.16 16.62
N VAL A 124 -0.44 13.46 15.39
CA VAL A 124 -1.35 14.07 14.40
C VAL A 124 -2.03 12.96 13.64
N MET A 125 -3.36 12.93 13.68
CA MET A 125 -4.19 11.97 12.95
C MET A 125 -4.81 12.65 11.74
N CYS A 126 -4.62 12.04 10.58
CA CYS A 126 -5.15 12.50 9.30
C CYS A 126 -6.19 11.46 8.83
N GLU A 127 -7.45 11.86 8.69
CA GLU A 127 -8.55 10.95 8.32
C GLU A 127 -9.36 11.50 7.15
N GLY A 128 -9.72 10.60 6.22
CA GLY A 128 -10.56 10.91 5.06
C GLY A 128 -9.85 11.84 4.07
N GLN A 129 -8.84 11.33 3.36
CA GLN A 129 -8.17 12.14 2.34
C GLN A 129 -9.18 12.59 1.26
N LYS A 130 -9.24 13.90 0.99
CA LYS A 130 -10.15 14.48 0.01
C LYS A 130 -9.68 14.13 -1.41
N ASN A 131 -10.62 13.74 -2.26
CA ASN A 131 -10.33 13.50 -3.66
C ASN A 131 -10.10 14.84 -4.39
N ALA A 132 -8.88 15.05 -4.89
CA ALA A 132 -8.50 16.25 -5.64
C ALA A 132 -9.17 16.33 -7.05
N CYS A 133 -9.73 15.22 -7.55
CA CYS A 133 -10.31 15.12 -8.90
C CYS A 133 -11.78 15.53 -9.00
N ASN A 134 -12.44 15.92 -7.90
CA ASN A 134 -13.84 16.37 -7.98
C ASN A 134 -13.97 17.83 -8.46
N GLY A 135 -12.86 18.47 -8.84
CA GLY A 135 -12.81 19.72 -9.61
C GLY A 135 -12.59 19.42 -11.09
N THR A 136 -13.25 20.18 -11.98
CA THR A 136 -13.14 20.03 -13.43
C THR A 136 -11.68 19.99 -13.90
N GLU A 137 -11.38 18.90 -14.61
CA GLU A 137 -10.11 18.52 -15.25
C GLU A 137 -9.10 17.81 -14.34
N ALA A 138 -9.16 16.48 -14.36
CA ALA A 138 -8.17 15.53 -13.85
C ALA A 138 -6.73 15.74 -14.37
N TRP A 139 -6.50 16.71 -15.26
CA TRP A 139 -5.20 17.06 -15.82
C TRP A 139 -4.28 17.82 -14.86
N PHE A 140 -4.81 18.46 -13.80
CA PHE A 140 -4.05 19.23 -12.82
C PHE A 140 -4.03 18.59 -11.43
N CYS A 141 -3.79 17.28 -11.37
CA CYS A 141 -3.53 16.61 -10.10
C CYS A 141 -2.17 17.05 -9.51
N PRO A 142 -2.12 17.65 -8.30
CA PRO A 142 -0.88 17.86 -7.58
C PRO A 142 -0.20 16.52 -7.29
N GLU A 143 1.13 16.50 -7.25
CA GLU A 143 1.89 15.31 -6.84
C GLU A 143 1.39 14.81 -5.47
N ASN A 144 1.22 13.48 -5.35
CA ASN A 144 0.69 12.77 -4.16
C ASN A 144 -0.81 12.92 -3.88
N SER A 145 -1.60 13.46 -4.82
CA SER A 145 -3.06 13.48 -4.71
C SER A 145 -3.67 12.12 -5.10
N LEU A 146 -4.77 11.75 -4.45
CA LEU A 146 -5.59 10.59 -4.78
C LEU A 146 -6.33 10.80 -6.11
N CYS A 147 -5.59 10.68 -7.21
CA CYS A 147 -6.19 10.71 -8.53
C CYS A 147 -6.55 9.29 -8.95
N LYS A 148 -7.82 8.96 -8.77
CA LYS A 148 -8.39 7.69 -9.26
C LYS A 148 -8.85 7.93 -10.72
N PRO A 149 -8.51 7.06 -11.68
CA PRO A 149 -9.17 7.06 -12.99
C PRO A 149 -10.67 6.79 -12.87
#